data_AF-A0AAV7FLS2-F1
#
_entry.id   AF-A0AAV7FLS2-F1
#
_cell.length_a   1.000
_cell.length_b   1.000
_cell.length_c   1.000
_cell.angle_alpha   90.00
_cell.angle_beta   90.00
_cell.angle_gamma   90.00
#
_symmetry.space_group_name_H-M   'P 1'
#
loop_
_entity.id
_entity.type
_entity.pdbx_description
1 polymer ?
#
loop_
_entity_poly.entity_id
_entity_poly.type
_entity_poly.pdbx_seq_one_letter_code
_entity_poly.pdbx_strand_id
1 'polypeptide(L)'
;MDGAAASTTSPSNSPPPSPPPDPLAKGTMITNMEENYGMFVWPCSIILAEYVWQQRSRFAGKKLVELGAGTSLPGLVAAKVGADVLENMRRICNLNKLDCKILGLTWGEWDAPLFELQPDIILGADVFYDSTDFDDLFATVTFLLQNSQGTVFITTYHNRSGHHLIEFLMAKWGLKCLKLLDGFSFIPAQKASSLQGNIQLVEIALDDRTLLQLIEDEEPRKCKSMACLIIIKIG
;
A
#
# COMPACT_ATOMS: atom_id res chain seq x y z
N MET A 1 65.60 -47.63 -30.96
CA MET A 1 64.29 -48.28 -30.79
C MET A 1 64.51 -49.38 -29.75
N ASP A 2 64.02 -49.34 -28.52
CA ASP A 2 63.00 -48.51 -27.89
C ASP A 2 63.29 -48.40 -26.38
N GLY A 3 63.00 -47.22 -25.82
CA GLY A 3 63.12 -46.91 -24.39
C GLY A 3 61.76 -47.02 -23.71
N ALA A 4 61.76 -47.59 -22.50
CA ALA A 4 60.61 -47.73 -21.64
C ALA A 4 60.03 -46.37 -21.22
N ALA A 5 58.70 -46.21 -21.31
CA ALA A 5 57.98 -45.05 -20.81
C ALA A 5 56.98 -45.49 -19.73
N ALA A 6 57.15 -44.94 -18.53
CA ALA A 6 56.27 -45.10 -17.38
C ALA A 6 54.97 -44.30 -17.57
N SER A 7 53.84 -44.92 -17.23
CA SER A 7 52.52 -44.32 -17.20
C SER A 7 52.39 -43.33 -16.04
N THR A 8 51.96 -42.10 -16.31
CA THR A 8 51.49 -41.17 -15.28
C THR A 8 50.04 -40.77 -15.61
N THR A 9 49.11 -41.21 -14.76
CA THR A 9 47.70 -40.80 -14.78
C THR A 9 47.49 -39.77 -13.68
N SER A 10 46.98 -38.59 -14.05
CA SER A 10 46.57 -37.53 -13.11
C SER A 10 45.25 -37.91 -12.41
N PRO A 11 45.09 -37.69 -11.10
CA PRO A 11 43.81 -37.93 -10.45
C PRO A 11 42.81 -36.80 -10.72
N SER A 12 41.61 -37.18 -11.12
CA SER A 12 40.44 -36.32 -11.33
C SER A 12 39.93 -35.73 -10.01
N ASN A 13 39.89 -34.40 -9.91
CA ASN A 13 39.15 -33.72 -8.83
C ASN A 13 37.66 -33.63 -9.21
N SER A 14 36.85 -34.54 -8.69
CA SER A 14 35.40 -34.42 -8.65
C SER A 14 34.96 -34.20 -7.20
N PRO A 15 34.10 -33.21 -6.89
CA PRO A 15 33.57 -33.06 -5.53
C PRO A 15 32.69 -34.26 -5.16
N PRO A 16 32.62 -34.65 -3.87
CA PRO A 16 31.82 -35.78 -3.44
C PRO A 16 30.32 -35.54 -3.67
N PRO A 17 29.54 -36.61 -3.92
CA PRO A 17 28.09 -36.49 -4.10
C PRO A 17 27.43 -35.97 -2.82
N SER A 18 26.44 -35.10 -3.00
CA SER A 18 25.61 -34.58 -1.92
C SER A 18 24.85 -35.71 -1.20
N PRO A 19 24.68 -35.61 0.13
CA PRO A 19 23.95 -36.63 0.89
C PRO A 19 22.49 -36.71 0.43
N PRO A 20 21.86 -37.89 0.51
CA PRO A 20 20.45 -38.04 0.13
C PRO A 20 19.56 -37.19 1.03
N PRO A 21 18.43 -36.65 0.49
CA PRO A 21 17.53 -35.83 1.27
C PRO A 21 16.93 -36.63 2.43
N ASP A 22 16.97 -36.05 3.62
CA ASP A 22 16.33 -36.56 4.84
C ASP A 22 14.81 -36.72 4.62
N PRO A 23 14.21 -37.90 4.88
CA PRO A 23 12.78 -38.12 4.67
C PRO A 23 11.86 -37.28 5.58
N LEU A 24 12.39 -36.53 6.55
CA LEU A 24 11.59 -35.79 7.53
C LEU A 24 11.54 -34.26 7.31
N ALA A 25 11.53 -33.80 6.05
CA ALA A 25 11.28 -32.39 5.69
C ALA A 25 10.11 -32.21 4.70
N LYS A 26 9.16 -33.15 4.65
CA LYS A 26 7.85 -32.93 4.00
C LYS A 26 6.83 -32.48 5.05
N GLY A 27 7.08 -31.31 5.62
CA GLY A 27 6.12 -30.60 6.45
C GLY A 27 5.16 -29.79 5.58
N THR A 28 3.93 -30.27 5.50
CA THR A 28 2.71 -29.58 5.07
C THR A 28 2.75 -28.05 5.24
N MET A 29 2.86 -27.31 4.13
CA MET A 29 2.54 -25.88 4.04
C MET A 29 1.95 -25.58 2.65
N ILE A 30 0.89 -26.31 2.28
CA ILE A 30 -0.02 -25.89 1.20
C ILE A 30 -1.43 -26.06 1.76
N THR A 31 -1.78 -25.14 2.65
CA THR A 31 -3.14 -24.93 3.16
C THR A 31 -3.14 -23.54 3.77
N ASN A 32 -3.88 -22.62 3.13
CA ASN A 32 -4.21 -21.26 3.56
C ASN A 32 -3.13 -20.16 3.44
N MET A 33 -2.71 -19.85 2.19
CA MET A 33 -2.01 -18.58 1.93
C MET A 33 -2.92 -17.34 2.05
N GLU A 34 -4.23 -17.49 1.82
CA GLU A 34 -5.20 -16.37 1.86
C GLU A 34 -5.40 -15.78 3.28
N GLU A 35 -5.29 -16.58 4.33
CA GLU A 35 -5.59 -16.13 5.71
C GLU A 35 -4.43 -15.40 6.41
N ASN A 36 -3.25 -15.26 5.78
CA ASN A 36 -2.03 -14.78 6.43
C ASN A 36 -1.45 -13.46 5.87
N TYR A 37 -2.00 -12.89 4.78
CA TYR A 37 -1.48 -11.65 4.16
C TYR A 37 -1.45 -10.45 5.12
N GLY A 38 -2.40 -10.38 6.06
CA GLY A 38 -2.49 -9.30 7.05
C GLY A 38 -1.52 -9.40 8.23
N MET A 39 -0.77 -10.50 8.37
CA MET A 39 0.16 -10.74 9.48
C MET A 39 1.62 -10.41 9.14
N PHE A 40 1.89 -10.08 7.87
CA PHE A 40 3.22 -9.71 7.40
C PHE A 40 3.36 -8.18 7.31
N VAL A 41 4.52 -7.66 7.73
CA VAL A 41 4.87 -6.25 7.52
C VAL A 41 5.53 -6.13 6.14
N TRP A 42 4.76 -5.69 5.15
CA TRP A 42 5.24 -5.53 3.78
C TRP A 42 6.30 -4.41 3.65
N PRO A 43 7.27 -4.50 2.72
CA PRO A 43 8.27 -3.46 2.50
C PRO A 43 7.68 -2.06 2.27
N CYS A 44 6.56 -1.96 1.54
CA CYS A 44 5.80 -0.72 1.37
C CYS A 44 5.36 -0.11 2.72
N SER A 45 4.89 -0.94 3.64
CA SER A 45 4.49 -0.54 5.00
C SER A 45 5.68 0.06 5.78
N ILE A 46 6.87 -0.52 5.65
CA ILE A 46 8.10 -0.02 6.30
C ILE A 46 8.52 1.32 5.71
N ILE A 47 8.49 1.45 4.38
CA ILE A 47 8.86 2.68 3.67
C ILE A 47 7.86 3.81 4.00
N LEU A 48 6.56 3.53 3.99
CA LEU A 48 5.55 4.52 4.33
C LEU A 48 5.66 4.97 5.79
N ALA A 49 5.90 4.03 6.72
CA ALA A 49 6.14 4.35 8.12
C ALA A 49 7.40 5.22 8.33
N GLU A 50 8.48 4.95 7.60
CA GLU A 50 9.67 5.80 7.60
C GLU A 50 9.35 7.21 7.09
N TYR A 51 8.59 7.33 6.01
CA TYR A 51 8.17 8.63 5.48
C TYR A 51 7.36 9.42 6.51
N VAL A 52 6.40 8.78 7.19
CA VAL A 52 5.60 9.40 8.27
C VAL A 52 6.53 9.89 9.39
N TRP A 53 7.49 9.07 9.83
CA TRP A 53 8.43 9.43 10.89
C TRP A 53 9.31 10.65 10.52
N GLN A 54 9.86 10.66 9.32
CA GLN A 54 10.69 11.77 8.84
C GLN A 54 9.86 13.06 8.67
N GLN A 55 8.59 12.94 8.27
CA GLN A 55 7.65 14.05 8.09
C GLN A 55 6.77 14.32 9.32
N ARG A 56 7.15 13.82 10.51
CA ARG A 56 6.31 13.84 11.73
C ARG A 56 5.59 15.14 12.06
N SER A 57 6.20 16.30 11.79
CA SER A 57 5.57 17.62 12.02
C SER A 57 4.34 17.84 11.14
N ARG A 58 4.28 17.24 9.96
CA ARG A 58 3.14 17.28 9.03
C ARG A 58 1.97 16.44 9.54
N PHE A 59 2.24 15.39 10.31
CA PHE A 59 1.24 14.43 10.79
C PHE A 59 0.71 14.77 12.19
N ALA A 60 1.49 15.49 13.00
CA ALA A 60 1.07 15.88 14.34
C ALA A 60 -0.24 16.69 14.31
N GLY A 61 -1.24 16.24 15.09
CA GLY A 61 -2.57 16.86 15.18
C GLY A 61 -3.47 16.65 13.96
N LYS A 62 -3.07 15.83 12.98
CA LYS A 62 -3.87 15.54 11.78
C LYS A 62 -4.78 14.35 11.99
N LYS A 63 -6.01 14.42 11.46
CA LYS A 63 -6.92 13.29 11.37
C LYS A 63 -6.48 12.36 10.26
N LEU A 64 -6.31 11.09 10.56
CA LEU A 64 -5.73 10.12 9.64
C LEU A 64 -6.58 8.86 9.53
N VAL A 65 -6.77 8.41 8.30
CA VAL A 65 -7.38 7.11 7.97
C VAL A 65 -6.33 6.28 7.22
N GLU A 66 -6.17 4.99 7.59
CA GLU A 66 -5.29 4.06 6.89
C GLU A 66 -6.12 2.99 6.20
N LEU A 67 -6.12 3.01 4.86
CA LEU A 67 -6.78 2.00 4.03
C LEU A 67 -5.87 0.78 3.88
N GLY A 68 -6.46 -0.43 3.94
CA GLY A 68 -5.71 -1.68 3.81
C GLY A 68 -4.66 -1.86 4.89
N ALA A 69 -4.98 -1.48 6.13
CA ALA A 69 -4.00 -1.30 7.20
C ALA A 69 -3.14 -2.55 7.48
N GLY A 70 -3.67 -3.77 7.34
CA GLY A 70 -2.92 -4.99 7.65
C GLY A 70 -2.34 -4.92 9.07
N THR A 71 -1.02 -4.94 9.22
CA THR A 71 -0.33 -4.76 10.53
C THR A 71 -0.27 -3.32 11.05
N SER A 72 -0.73 -2.34 10.26
CA SER A 72 -0.84 -0.91 10.57
C SER A 72 0.44 -0.24 11.08
N LEU A 73 1.60 -0.66 10.57
CA LEU A 73 2.85 0.01 10.94
C LEU A 73 2.84 1.52 10.63
N PRO A 74 2.40 2.01 9.46
CA PRO A 74 2.29 3.43 9.17
C PRO A 74 1.32 4.16 10.09
N GLY A 75 0.11 3.61 10.29
CA GLY A 75 -0.87 4.17 11.21
C GLY A 75 -0.36 4.26 12.65
N LEU A 76 0.35 3.24 13.13
CA LEU A 76 0.99 3.25 14.45
C LEU A 76 2.07 4.33 14.58
N VAL A 77 2.93 4.47 13.57
CA VAL A 77 3.95 5.53 13.57
C VAL A 77 3.27 6.91 13.53
N ALA A 78 2.20 7.06 12.75
CA ALA A 78 1.41 8.30 12.70
C ALA A 78 0.82 8.65 14.07
N ALA A 79 0.19 7.69 14.74
CA ALA A 79 -0.32 7.87 16.10
C ALA A 79 0.80 8.25 17.08
N LYS A 80 1.97 7.60 16.97
CA LYS A 80 3.13 7.87 17.83
C LYS A 80 3.68 9.29 17.66
N VAL A 81 3.55 9.87 16.46
CA VAL A 81 3.96 11.26 16.19
C VAL A 81 2.84 12.29 16.44
N GLY A 82 1.69 11.84 16.96
CA GLY A 82 0.61 12.70 17.43
C GLY A 82 -0.53 12.91 16.44
N ALA A 83 -0.67 12.08 15.40
CA ALA A 83 -1.86 12.06 14.56
C ALA A 83 -3.07 11.46 15.30
N ASP A 84 -4.28 11.97 15.00
CA ASP A 84 -5.55 11.38 15.43
C ASP A 84 -5.95 10.30 14.41
N VAL A 85 -5.58 9.06 14.68
CA VAL A 85 -5.83 7.93 13.78
C VAL A 85 -7.26 7.42 14.00
N LEU A 86 -8.14 7.78 13.08
CA LEU A 86 -9.58 7.54 13.16
C LEU A 86 -9.97 6.08 12.91
N GLU A 87 -9.03 5.27 12.42
CA GLU A 87 -9.31 3.90 12.02
C GLU A 87 -8.06 3.03 12.13
N ASN A 88 -8.03 2.14 13.13
CA ASN A 88 -6.99 1.11 13.21
C ASN A 88 -7.51 -0.15 13.90
N MET A 89 -6.88 -1.30 13.63
CA MET A 89 -7.23 -2.58 14.22
C MET A 89 -7.18 -2.55 15.75
N ARG A 90 -8.30 -2.93 16.37
CA ARG A 90 -8.55 -2.95 17.83
C ARG A 90 -7.41 -3.61 18.59
N ARG A 91 -6.94 -4.74 18.06
CA ARG A 91 -5.89 -5.57 18.67
C ARG A 91 -4.57 -4.82 18.76
N ILE A 92 -4.21 -4.05 17.75
CA ILE A 92 -2.91 -3.37 17.66
C ILE A 92 -2.91 -2.12 18.54
N CYS A 93 -4.01 -1.36 18.55
CA CYS A 93 -4.15 -0.22 19.45
C CYS A 93 -4.14 -0.63 20.92
N ASN A 94 -4.82 -1.73 21.27
CA ASN A 94 -4.76 -2.29 22.63
C ASN A 94 -3.35 -2.69 23.05
N LEU A 95 -2.58 -3.35 22.16
CA LEU A 95 -1.19 -3.74 22.45
C LEU A 95 -0.26 -2.54 22.65
N ASN A 96 -0.51 -1.45 21.94
CA ASN A 96 0.30 -0.24 21.99
C ASN A 96 -0.23 0.82 22.97
N LYS A 97 -1.32 0.53 23.70
CA LYS A 97 -2.00 1.47 24.60
C LYS A 97 -2.39 2.79 23.91
N LEU A 98 -2.82 2.67 22.66
CA LEU A 98 -3.33 3.78 21.86
C LEU A 98 -4.86 3.77 21.92
N ASP A 99 -5.46 4.95 22.05
CA ASP A 99 -6.91 5.12 21.91
C ASP A 99 -7.21 5.28 20.42
N CYS A 100 -7.82 4.28 19.81
CA CYS A 100 -8.15 4.28 18.39
C CYS A 100 -9.61 3.85 18.20
N LYS A 101 -10.29 4.52 17.27
CA LYS A 101 -11.58 4.05 16.77
C LYS A 101 -11.35 2.94 15.74
N ILE A 102 -12.23 1.95 15.73
CA ILE A 102 -12.15 0.80 14.82
C ILE A 102 -13.39 0.83 13.94
N LEU A 103 -13.14 0.87 12.64
CA LEU A 103 -14.13 0.69 11.62
C LEU A 103 -13.71 -0.48 10.72
N GLY A 104 -14.67 -1.24 10.23
CA GLY A 104 -14.43 -2.11 9.09
C GLY A 104 -14.84 -1.34 7.84
N LEU A 105 -13.93 -1.21 6.88
CA LEU A 105 -14.17 -0.50 5.63
C LEU A 105 -13.88 -1.46 4.48
N THR A 106 -14.91 -1.74 3.68
CA THR A 106 -14.78 -2.41 2.38
C THR A 106 -14.67 -1.34 1.31
N TRP A 107 -13.66 -1.43 0.44
CA TRP A 107 -13.54 -0.48 -0.67
C TRP A 107 -14.73 -0.60 -1.61
N GLY A 108 -15.23 0.53 -2.10
CA GLY A 108 -16.38 0.58 -3.01
C GLY A 108 -17.74 0.41 -2.32
N GLU A 109 -17.77 0.23 -1.00
CA GLU A 109 -19.00 0.24 -0.23
C GLU A 109 -19.17 1.57 0.50
N TRP A 110 -20.39 2.11 0.51
CA TRP A 110 -20.72 3.36 1.18
C TRP A 110 -21.68 3.10 2.34
N ASP A 111 -21.13 3.01 3.54
CA ASP A 111 -21.89 2.80 4.76
C ASP A 111 -21.87 4.06 5.67
N ALA A 112 -22.78 4.08 6.65
CA ALA A 112 -22.94 5.22 7.56
C ALA A 112 -21.62 5.75 8.14
N PRO A 113 -20.70 4.89 8.61
CA PRO A 113 -19.46 5.37 9.19
C PRO A 113 -18.47 5.96 8.17
N LEU A 114 -18.43 5.46 6.93
CA LEU A 114 -17.61 6.07 5.88
C LEU A 114 -18.01 7.54 5.63
N PHE A 115 -19.30 7.87 5.68
CA PHE A 115 -19.79 9.24 5.48
C PHE A 115 -19.38 10.21 6.61
N GLU A 116 -19.10 9.70 7.81
CA GLU A 116 -18.66 10.52 8.94
C GLU A 116 -17.17 10.87 8.89
N LEU A 117 -16.38 10.15 8.09
CA LEU A 117 -14.95 10.33 7.98
C LEU A 117 -14.58 11.63 7.25
N GLN A 118 -13.82 12.47 7.95
CA GLN A 118 -13.24 13.73 7.45
C GLN A 118 -11.74 13.75 7.77
N PRO A 119 -10.94 12.88 7.11
CA PRO A 119 -9.50 12.85 7.33
C PRO A 119 -8.81 14.08 6.74
N ASP A 120 -7.69 14.48 7.33
CA ASP A 120 -6.71 15.38 6.70
C ASP A 120 -5.76 14.61 5.78
N ILE A 121 -5.47 13.34 6.14
CA ILE A 121 -4.51 12.47 5.44
C ILE A 121 -5.09 11.07 5.35
N ILE A 122 -5.00 10.46 4.18
CA ILE A 122 -5.30 9.06 3.95
C ILE A 122 -3.97 8.34 3.70
N LEU A 123 -3.73 7.22 4.35
CA LEU A 123 -2.58 6.34 4.10
C LEU A 123 -3.01 5.04 3.42
N GLY A 124 -2.12 4.44 2.64
CA GLY A 124 -2.29 3.08 2.13
C GLY A 124 -0.93 2.44 1.85
N ALA A 125 -0.64 1.30 2.47
CA ALA A 125 0.60 0.58 2.22
C ALA A 125 0.34 -0.65 1.34
N ASP A 126 0.96 -0.67 0.17
CA ASP A 126 0.85 -1.71 -0.86
C ASP A 126 -0.58 -1.98 -1.36
N VAL A 127 -1.50 -1.02 -1.24
CA VAL A 127 -2.92 -1.17 -1.62
C VAL A 127 -3.16 -1.33 -3.14
N PHE A 128 -2.14 -1.11 -3.97
CA PHE A 128 -2.20 -1.36 -5.42
C PHE A 128 -1.64 -2.75 -5.79
N TYR A 129 -2.18 -3.81 -5.17
CA TYR A 129 -1.69 -5.18 -5.37
C TYR A 129 -2.60 -6.05 -6.25
N ASP A 130 -3.92 -5.94 -6.13
CA ASP A 130 -4.91 -6.65 -6.94
C ASP A 130 -5.67 -5.67 -7.83
N SER A 131 -5.49 -5.79 -9.15
CA SER A 131 -6.13 -4.89 -10.12
C SER A 131 -7.65 -4.96 -10.13
N THR A 132 -8.26 -6.03 -9.59
CA THR A 132 -9.71 -6.17 -9.51
C THR A 132 -10.32 -5.20 -8.49
N ASP A 133 -9.56 -4.84 -7.46
CA ASP A 133 -9.98 -3.92 -6.39
C ASP A 133 -9.70 -2.45 -6.70
N PHE A 134 -8.96 -2.14 -7.78
CA PHE A 134 -8.46 -0.79 -7.99
C PHE A 134 -9.58 0.23 -8.17
N ASP A 135 -10.63 -0.09 -8.93
CA ASP A 135 -11.69 0.88 -9.18
C ASP A 135 -12.44 1.26 -7.90
N ASP A 136 -12.73 0.26 -7.05
CA ASP A 136 -13.37 0.43 -5.75
C ASP A 136 -12.48 1.17 -4.75
N LEU A 137 -11.17 0.89 -4.76
CA LEU A 137 -10.18 1.64 -3.99
C LEU A 137 -10.15 3.11 -4.40
N PHE A 138 -10.06 3.39 -5.71
CA PHE A 138 -10.05 4.76 -6.22
C PHE A 138 -11.37 5.48 -5.94
N ALA A 139 -12.51 4.81 -6.05
CA ALA A 139 -13.81 5.36 -5.66
C ALA A 139 -13.82 5.80 -4.19
N THR A 140 -13.34 4.92 -3.31
CA THR A 140 -13.23 5.16 -1.85
C THR A 140 -12.30 6.33 -1.55
N VAL A 141 -11.10 6.34 -2.15
CA VAL A 141 -10.11 7.41 -1.97
C VAL A 141 -10.68 8.74 -2.44
N THR A 142 -11.30 8.80 -3.62
CA THR A 142 -11.92 10.02 -4.15
C THR A 142 -13.01 10.53 -3.23
N PHE A 143 -13.87 9.66 -2.71
CA PHE A 143 -14.90 10.03 -1.74
C PHE A 143 -14.29 10.67 -0.48
N LEU A 144 -13.29 10.04 0.13
CA LEU A 144 -12.63 10.56 1.32
C LEU A 144 -11.90 11.88 1.04
N LEU A 145 -11.27 12.04 -0.12
CA LEU A 145 -10.63 13.29 -0.53
C LEU A 145 -11.63 14.44 -0.69
N GLN A 146 -12.87 14.15 -1.09
CA GLN A 146 -13.95 15.15 -1.22
C GLN A 146 -14.61 15.53 0.10
N ASN A 147 -14.36 14.78 1.18
CA ASN A 147 -14.95 15.08 2.48
C ASN A 147 -14.27 16.23 3.22
N SER A 148 -12.98 16.47 2.97
CA SER A 148 -12.25 17.61 3.56
C SER A 148 -11.36 18.30 2.53
N GLN A 149 -11.37 19.63 2.52
CA GLN A 149 -10.51 20.39 1.62
C GLN A 149 -9.04 20.24 2.00
N GLY A 150 -8.18 20.00 1.00
CA GLY A 150 -6.74 19.82 1.21
C GLY A 150 -6.34 18.44 1.72
N THR A 151 -7.27 17.48 1.78
CA THR A 151 -6.96 16.07 2.06
C THR A 151 -6.02 15.53 0.99
N VAL A 152 -5.06 14.71 1.40
CA VAL A 152 -4.17 13.98 0.49
C VAL A 152 -4.18 12.50 0.78
N PHE A 153 -4.01 11.69 -0.25
CA PHE A 153 -3.77 10.26 -0.15
C PHE A 153 -2.30 9.98 -0.39
N ILE A 154 -1.62 9.40 0.61
CA ILE A 154 -0.20 9.06 0.55
C ILE A 154 -0.11 7.54 0.56
N THR A 155 0.35 6.96 -0.54
CA THR A 155 0.47 5.51 -0.69
C THR A 155 1.84 5.10 -1.18
N THR A 156 2.26 3.92 -0.73
CA THR A 156 3.45 3.23 -1.25
C THR A 156 3.03 1.96 -1.94
N TYR A 157 3.61 1.65 -3.09
CA TYR A 157 3.29 0.43 -3.82
C TYR A 157 4.51 -0.10 -4.56
N HIS A 158 4.51 -1.41 -4.82
CA HIS A 158 5.47 -2.00 -5.73
C HIS A 158 5.20 -1.53 -7.17
N ASN A 159 6.16 -0.85 -7.77
CA ASN A 159 6.19 -0.54 -9.19
C ASN A 159 6.33 -1.85 -9.99
N ARG A 160 5.18 -2.36 -10.42
CA ARG A 160 5.00 -3.52 -11.29
C ARG A 160 4.53 -3.01 -12.65
N SER A 161 4.65 -3.81 -13.70
CA SER A 161 4.38 -3.43 -15.10
C SER A 161 2.97 -2.85 -15.42
N GLY A 162 2.07 -2.71 -14.44
CA GLY A 162 0.71 -2.19 -14.56
C GLY A 162 0.54 -0.67 -14.31
N HIS A 163 1.60 0.13 -14.31
CA HIS A 163 1.52 1.59 -14.06
C HIS A 163 0.47 2.34 -14.88
N HIS A 164 0.28 1.94 -16.14
CA HIS A 164 -0.69 2.58 -17.03
C HIS A 164 -2.14 2.47 -16.52
N LEU A 165 -2.48 1.41 -15.78
CA LEU A 165 -3.81 1.27 -15.17
C LEU A 165 -4.00 2.26 -14.02
N ILE A 166 -2.98 2.47 -13.19
CA ILE A 166 -3.01 3.44 -12.09
C ILE A 166 -3.17 4.86 -12.64
N GLU A 167 -2.38 5.23 -13.65
CA GLU A 167 -2.48 6.55 -14.31
C GLU A 167 -3.86 6.77 -14.94
N PHE A 168 -4.36 5.76 -15.65
CA PHE A 168 -5.71 5.79 -16.23
C PHE A 168 -6.79 5.98 -15.16
N LEU A 169 -6.73 5.23 -14.05
CA LEU A 169 -7.72 5.33 -12.98
C LEU A 169 -7.63 6.67 -12.23
N MET A 170 -6.41 7.18 -11.99
CA MET A 170 -6.25 8.54 -11.45
C MET A 170 -6.96 9.57 -12.33
N ALA A 171 -6.77 9.52 -13.66
CA ALA A 171 -7.47 10.40 -14.58
C ALA A 171 -9.00 10.19 -14.57
N LYS A 172 -9.46 8.92 -14.62
CA LYS A 172 -10.89 8.55 -14.58
C LYS A 172 -11.58 9.14 -13.34
N TRP A 173 -10.92 9.10 -12.19
CA TRP A 173 -11.47 9.52 -10.91
C TRP A 173 -11.16 10.99 -10.56
N GLY A 174 -10.62 11.77 -11.50
CA GLY A 174 -10.35 13.20 -11.30
C GLY A 174 -9.27 13.47 -10.25
N LEU A 175 -8.23 12.64 -10.23
CA LEU A 175 -7.11 12.71 -9.30
C LEU A 175 -5.83 13.14 -10.00
N LYS A 176 -4.96 13.84 -9.26
CA LYS A 176 -3.63 14.24 -9.70
C LYS A 176 -2.55 13.74 -8.76
N CYS A 177 -1.39 13.42 -9.32
CA CYS A 177 -0.18 13.14 -8.57
C CYS A 177 0.47 14.47 -8.15
N LEU A 178 0.61 14.69 -6.84
CA LEU A 178 1.33 15.82 -6.27
C LEU A 178 2.82 15.53 -6.09
N LYS A 179 3.16 14.26 -5.83
CA LYS A 179 4.53 13.83 -5.56
C LYS A 179 4.70 12.37 -5.94
N LEU A 180 5.82 12.06 -6.58
CA LEU A 180 6.28 10.70 -6.84
C LEU A 180 7.74 10.58 -6.41
N LEU A 181 8.03 9.67 -5.48
CA LEU A 181 9.37 9.41 -4.96
C LEU A 181 9.71 7.94 -5.10
N ASP A 182 10.97 7.65 -5.40
CA ASP A 182 11.54 6.33 -5.13
C ASP A 182 11.60 6.11 -3.62
N GLY A 183 10.98 5.04 -3.12
CA GLY A 183 10.93 4.68 -1.70
C GLY A 183 12.33 4.48 -1.09
N PHE A 184 13.31 4.07 -1.90
CA PHE A 184 14.69 3.89 -1.45
C PHE A 184 15.47 5.21 -1.39
N SER A 185 14.96 6.31 -1.96
CA SER A 185 15.65 7.61 -1.98
C SER A 185 15.72 8.32 -0.63
N PHE A 186 14.83 7.98 0.30
CA PHE A 186 14.75 8.61 1.63
C PHE A 186 14.90 7.64 2.80
N ILE A 187 14.86 6.33 2.56
CA ILE A 187 15.01 5.36 3.64
C ILE A 187 16.47 5.28 4.12
N PRO A 188 16.75 5.22 5.45
CA PRO A 188 18.11 5.05 5.94
C PRO A 188 18.76 3.75 5.43
N ALA A 189 20.04 3.82 5.04
CA ALA A 189 20.77 2.70 4.43
C ALA A 189 20.72 1.39 5.24
N GLN A 190 20.72 1.48 6.57
CA GLN A 190 20.61 0.32 7.47
C GLN A 190 19.27 -0.41 7.38
N LYS A 191 18.18 0.31 7.07
CA LYS A 191 16.86 -0.29 6.83
C LYS A 191 16.76 -0.76 5.39
N ALA A 192 17.30 0.01 4.44
CA ALA A 192 17.30 -0.29 3.01
C ALA A 192 17.89 -1.68 2.69
N SER A 193 18.98 -2.06 3.37
CA SER A 193 19.69 -3.34 3.14
C SER A 193 18.83 -4.58 3.42
N SER A 194 17.77 -4.44 4.20
CA SER A 194 16.82 -5.51 4.53
C SER A 194 15.59 -5.54 3.62
N LEU A 195 15.43 -4.56 2.73
CA LEU A 195 14.31 -4.43 1.81
C LEU A 195 14.75 -4.73 0.38
N GLN A 196 13.81 -5.20 -0.43
CA GLN A 196 14.01 -5.47 -1.85
C GLN A 196 12.77 -5.02 -2.63
N GLY A 197 12.94 -4.80 -3.93
CA GLY A 197 11.87 -4.42 -4.85
C GLY A 197 12.04 -3.03 -5.44
N ASN A 198 11.11 -2.65 -6.31
CA ASN A 198 10.97 -1.31 -6.84
C ASN A 198 9.73 -0.70 -6.20
N ILE A 199 9.89 0.18 -5.21
CA ILE A 199 8.78 0.72 -4.43
C ILE A 199 8.72 2.21 -4.66
N GLN A 200 7.54 2.69 -5.01
CA GLN A 200 7.26 4.10 -5.20
C GLN A 200 6.40 4.61 -4.05
N LEU A 201 6.66 5.83 -3.59
CA LEU A 201 5.74 6.59 -2.76
C LEU A 201 5.07 7.63 -3.65
N VAL A 202 3.75 7.69 -3.62
CA VAL A 202 2.95 8.66 -4.36
C VAL A 202 2.03 9.41 -3.42
N GLU A 203 1.93 10.72 -3.64
CA GLU A 203 0.99 11.62 -2.97
C GLU A 203 -0.05 12.07 -4.00
N ILE A 204 -1.31 11.80 -3.72
CA ILE A 204 -2.45 11.98 -4.63
C ILE A 204 -3.46 12.96 -4.00
N ALA A 205 -4.06 13.82 -4.81
CA ALA A 205 -5.14 14.72 -4.41
C ALA A 205 -6.17 14.87 -5.54
N LEU A 206 -7.30 15.52 -5.25
CA LEU A 206 -8.29 15.88 -6.26
C LEU A 206 -7.69 16.85 -7.30
N ASP A 207 -7.98 16.64 -8.58
CA ASP A 207 -7.70 17.61 -9.63
C ASP A 207 -8.89 18.56 -9.77
N ASP A 208 -8.70 19.80 -9.28
CA ASP A 208 -9.69 20.88 -9.33
C ASP A 208 -10.19 21.18 -10.75
N ARG A 209 -9.43 20.81 -11.79
CA ARG A 209 -9.82 20.99 -13.19
C ARG A 209 -10.91 20.02 -13.63
N THR A 210 -10.98 18.82 -13.05
CA THR A 210 -11.95 17.79 -13.44
C THR A 210 -13.33 18.06 -12.84
N LEU A 211 -13.39 18.66 -11.64
CA LEU A 211 -14.64 19.10 -11.01
C LEU A 211 -15.39 20.16 -11.84
N LEU A 212 -14.67 21.08 -12.50
CA LEU A 212 -15.26 22.09 -13.36
C LEU A 212 -15.79 21.52 -14.68
N GLN A 213 -15.07 20.55 -15.27
CA GLN A 213 -15.48 19.90 -16.52
C GLN A 213 -16.80 19.11 -16.37
N LEU A 214 -17.02 18.50 -15.20
CA LEU A 214 -18.21 17.70 -14.92
C LEU A 214 -19.48 18.53 -14.63
N ILE A 215 -19.30 19.78 -14.17
CA ILE A 215 -20.41 20.73 -13.98
C ILE A 215 -20.89 21.26 -15.33
N GLU A 216 -20.02 21.32 -16.34
CA GLU A 216 -20.35 21.80 -17.68
C GLU A 216 -20.97 20.71 -18.59
N ASP A 217 -20.74 19.43 -18.31
CA ASP A 217 -21.15 18.28 -19.16
C ASP A 217 -22.40 17.50 -18.66
N GLU A 218 -23.25 18.08 -17.79
CA GLU A 218 -24.50 17.44 -17.34
C GLU A 218 -25.52 17.25 -18.50
N GLU A 219 -25.40 16.14 -19.23
CA GLU A 219 -26.49 15.47 -19.94
C GLU A 219 -27.00 14.29 -19.07
N PRO A 220 -28.29 14.19 -18.71
CA PRO A 220 -28.75 13.37 -17.57
C PRO A 220 -28.73 11.84 -17.73
N ARG A 221 -28.00 11.26 -18.70
CA ARG A 221 -28.28 9.88 -19.13
C ARG A 221 -27.11 8.89 -19.26
N LYS A 222 -25.88 9.20 -18.85
CA LYS A 222 -24.77 8.21 -18.97
C LYS A 222 -23.76 8.05 -17.82
N CYS A 223 -23.83 8.79 -16.72
CA CYS A 223 -22.81 8.68 -15.65
C CYS A 223 -23.30 7.90 -14.42
N LYS A 224 -23.11 6.58 -14.41
CA LYS A 224 -23.37 5.75 -13.21
C LYS A 224 -22.33 5.89 -12.09
N SER A 225 -21.23 6.65 -12.27
CA SER A 225 -20.10 6.57 -11.32
C SER A 225 -19.81 7.84 -10.50
N MET A 226 -20.45 8.98 -10.80
CA MET A 226 -20.20 10.22 -10.05
C MET A 226 -21.47 10.92 -9.55
N ALA A 227 -22.60 10.75 -10.24
CA ALA A 227 -23.87 11.34 -9.83
C ALA A 227 -24.36 10.78 -8.47
N CYS A 228 -24.09 9.52 -8.13
CA CYS A 228 -24.42 8.98 -6.82
C CYS A 228 -23.70 9.71 -5.67
N LEU A 229 -22.46 10.17 -5.89
CA LEU A 229 -21.66 10.81 -4.84
C LEU A 229 -22.16 12.23 -4.52
N ILE A 230 -22.70 12.94 -5.53
CA ILE A 230 -23.31 14.25 -5.37
C ILE A 230 -24.71 14.13 -4.76
N ILE A 231 -25.51 13.12 -5.15
CA ILE A 231 -26.87 12.92 -4.63
C ILE A 231 -26.88 12.61 -3.12
N ILE A 232 -25.86 11.90 -2.59
CA ILE A 232 -25.80 11.56 -1.17
C ILE A 232 -25.50 12.79 -0.27
N LYS A 233 -24.89 13.86 -0.81
CA LYS A 233 -24.50 15.04 -0.02
C LYS A 233 -25.60 16.12 0.03
N ILE A 234 -26.69 15.95 -0.73
CA ILE A 234 -27.81 16.91 -0.84
C ILE A 234 -29.14 16.27 -0.35
N GLY A 235 -29.09 15.07 0.25
CA GLY A 235 -30.24 14.37 0.83
C GLY A 235 -30.33 14.52 2.35
#